data_AF-A0A2T9Q4L9-F1
#
_entry.id   AF-A0A2T9Q4L9-F1
#
_cell.length_a   1.000
_cell.length_b   1.000
_cell.length_c   1.000
_cell.angle_alpha   90.00
_cell.angle_beta   90.00
_cell.angle_gamma   90.00
#
_symmetry.space_group_name_H-M   'P 1'
#
loop_
_entity.id
_entity.type
_entity.pdbx_description
1 polymer ?
#
loop_
_entity_poly.entity_id
_entity_poly.type
_entity_poly.pdbx_seq_one_letter_code
_entity_poly.pdbx_strand_id
1 'polypeptide(L)'
;MAEKKPELQRGLEARHIELIALGGTIGVGLFMGAASTLKWAGPSVLLAYIIAGLFVFFIMRSMGEMLFLEPVTGSFAVYAHRYMSPFFGYLTAWSYWFMWMAVGISEITAIGVYVQFWFPEMAQWIPALIAVGLVALANLAAVRLYGEIEFWFAMIKVTTIIVMIIIGLGVIFFGFGNGGQAIGFGNLTEHGGFFAGGWKGFLTALCIVVASYQGVELIGITAGEAKNPQVTLRSAVGKVLWRILIFYVGAIFVIVTIFPWNEIGSNGSPFVLTFAKIGITAAAGIINFVVLTAALSGCNSGMYSCGRMLYALAKNRQLPAAVAKVSRHGVPVAGVALSILILLVGSCLNYIIPNPQRVFVYVYSASVLPGMVPWFVILISQLRFRRAHKEAIADHPFRSIMFPWANYLTMAFLVCVLIGMYFNEDTRMSLFVGVIFLLAVTLVYRVFGLNRHGTAHKVGE
;
A
#
# COMPACT_ATOMS: atom_id res chain seq x y z
N MET A 1 10.27 40.94 -14.76
CA MET A 1 9.45 39.70 -14.75
C MET A 1 9.77 38.97 -13.46
N ALA A 2 8.80 38.80 -12.56
CA ALA A 2 9.01 38.02 -11.35
C ALA A 2 9.19 36.54 -11.74
N GLU A 3 10.38 35.98 -11.48
CA GLU A 3 10.59 34.53 -11.60
C GLU A 3 9.55 33.81 -10.74
N LYS A 4 8.60 33.14 -11.41
CA LYS A 4 7.58 32.32 -10.75
C LYS A 4 8.33 31.21 -10.02
N LYS A 5 8.29 31.22 -8.68
CA LYS A 5 8.95 30.18 -7.86
C LYS A 5 8.50 28.81 -8.39
N PRO A 6 9.41 27.86 -8.60
CA PRO A 6 9.03 26.54 -9.08
C PRO A 6 8.07 25.90 -8.06
N GLU A 7 6.92 25.45 -8.56
CA GLU A 7 5.90 24.71 -7.82
C GLU A 7 5.87 23.25 -8.31
N LEU A 8 5.20 22.37 -7.56
CA LEU A 8 5.01 20.98 -8.00
C LEU A 8 4.30 20.97 -9.36
N GLN A 9 4.89 20.29 -10.34
CA GLN A 9 4.30 20.21 -11.68
C GLN A 9 3.10 19.25 -11.69
N ARG A 10 1.97 19.73 -12.23
CA ARG A 10 0.79 18.91 -12.53
C ARG A 10 0.96 18.29 -13.92
N GLY A 11 1.62 17.13 -13.98
CA GLY A 11 1.97 16.46 -15.23
C GLY A 11 1.30 15.10 -15.47
N LEU A 12 0.41 14.66 -14.58
CA LEU A 12 -0.25 13.36 -14.67
C LEU A 12 -1.56 13.45 -15.46
N GLU A 13 -1.67 12.63 -16.50
CA GLU A 13 -2.90 12.45 -17.26
C GLU A 13 -3.88 11.54 -16.51
N ALA A 14 -5.17 11.59 -16.83
CA ALA A 14 -6.19 10.76 -16.18
C ALA A 14 -5.85 9.26 -16.25
N ARG A 15 -5.28 8.78 -17.36
CA ARG A 15 -4.81 7.39 -17.51
C ARG A 15 -3.66 7.05 -16.56
N HIS A 16 -2.72 7.98 -16.34
CA HIS A 16 -1.65 7.80 -15.37
C HIS A 16 -2.22 7.73 -13.95
N ILE A 17 -3.17 8.60 -13.62
CA ILE A 17 -3.80 8.62 -12.29
C ILE A 17 -4.52 7.30 -12.00
N GLU A 18 -5.31 6.79 -12.95
CA GLU A 18 -6.02 5.51 -12.78
C GLU A 18 -5.05 4.33 -12.67
N LEU A 19 -3.95 4.31 -13.42
CA LEU A 19 -3.00 3.20 -13.40
C LEU A 19 -1.99 3.29 -12.26
N ILE A 20 -1.58 4.48 -11.81
CA ILE A 20 -0.84 4.66 -10.56
C ILE A 20 -1.70 4.18 -9.38
N ALA A 21 -2.99 4.52 -9.40
CA ALA A 21 -3.95 4.04 -8.41
C ALA A 21 -4.15 2.51 -8.44
N LEU A 22 -4.08 1.87 -9.61
CA LEU A 22 -4.17 0.42 -9.74
C LEU A 22 -2.84 -0.25 -9.34
N GLY A 23 -1.74 0.16 -9.98
CA GLY A 23 -0.41 -0.43 -9.87
C GLY A 23 0.26 -0.17 -8.53
N GLY A 24 0.25 1.06 -8.01
CA GLY A 24 0.91 1.42 -6.75
C GLY A 24 0.32 0.73 -5.51
N THR A 25 -0.86 0.13 -5.66
CA THR A 25 -1.55 -0.63 -4.60
C THR A 25 -1.38 -2.12 -4.73
N ILE A 26 -0.69 -2.62 -5.76
CA ILE A 26 -0.38 -4.04 -5.96
C ILE A 26 1.15 -4.17 -5.88
N GLY A 27 1.62 -4.48 -4.69
CA GLY A 27 3.04 -4.68 -4.37
C GLY A 27 3.32 -6.07 -3.79
N VAL A 28 4.48 -6.24 -3.18
CA VAL A 28 4.91 -7.55 -2.64
C VAL A 28 4.11 -7.98 -1.42
N GLY A 29 3.32 -7.10 -0.81
CA GLY A 29 2.35 -7.48 0.23
C GLY A 29 1.41 -8.60 -0.23
N LEU A 30 0.94 -8.54 -1.48
CA LEU A 30 0.13 -9.61 -2.07
C LEU A 30 1.01 -10.83 -2.37
N PHE A 31 2.16 -10.66 -3.01
CA PHE A 31 2.94 -11.78 -3.53
C PHE A 31 3.79 -12.49 -2.46
N MET A 32 4.63 -11.76 -1.73
CA MET A 32 5.45 -12.30 -0.64
C MET A 32 4.63 -12.47 0.65
N GLY A 33 3.79 -11.48 0.96
CA GLY A 33 2.96 -11.52 2.16
C GLY A 33 1.93 -12.65 2.15
N ALA A 34 1.45 -13.08 0.98
CA ALA A 34 0.61 -14.27 0.84
C ALA A 34 1.27 -15.53 1.42
N ALA A 35 2.58 -15.73 1.28
CA ALA A 35 3.23 -16.93 1.82
C ALA A 35 3.05 -17.02 3.35
N SER A 36 3.22 -15.89 4.04
CA SER A 36 3.08 -15.82 5.49
C SER A 36 1.62 -15.92 5.92
N THR A 37 0.71 -15.21 5.24
CA THR A 37 -0.70 -15.20 5.63
C THR A 37 -1.41 -16.51 5.33
N LEU A 38 -1.08 -17.21 4.23
CA LEU A 38 -1.55 -18.57 3.96
C LEU A 38 -1.02 -19.54 5.00
N LYS A 39 0.26 -19.46 5.37
CA LYS A 39 0.84 -20.31 6.41
C LYS A 39 0.16 -20.12 7.77
N TRP A 40 -0.21 -18.89 8.12
CA TRP A 40 -0.83 -18.59 9.41
C TRP A 40 -2.33 -18.90 9.45
N ALA A 41 -3.09 -18.57 8.41
CA ALA A 41 -4.55 -18.66 8.42
C ALA A 41 -5.11 -19.88 7.65
N GLY A 42 -4.31 -20.52 6.81
CA GLY A 42 -4.79 -21.51 5.85
C GLY A 42 -5.78 -20.88 4.86
N PRO A 43 -6.77 -21.65 4.36
CA PRO A 43 -7.75 -21.17 3.39
C PRO A 43 -8.58 -19.95 3.85
N SER A 44 -8.75 -19.78 5.17
CA SER A 44 -9.47 -18.63 5.76
C SER A 44 -8.82 -17.27 5.47
N VAL A 45 -7.59 -17.25 4.96
CA VAL A 45 -6.96 -16.03 4.43
C VAL A 45 -7.80 -15.36 3.33
N LEU A 46 -8.58 -16.14 2.57
CA LEU A 46 -9.51 -15.62 1.57
C LEU A 46 -10.53 -14.67 2.21
N LEU A 47 -11.10 -15.09 3.34
CA LEU A 47 -12.04 -14.29 4.11
C LEU A 47 -11.34 -13.05 4.70
N ALA A 48 -10.08 -13.17 5.11
CA ALA A 48 -9.30 -12.05 5.61
C ALA A 48 -9.16 -10.96 4.53
N TYR A 49 -8.84 -11.34 3.28
CA TYR A 49 -8.75 -10.40 2.15
C TYR A 49 -10.09 -9.76 1.81
N ILE A 50 -11.20 -10.51 1.86
CA ILE A 50 -12.56 -9.98 1.62
C ILE A 50 -12.93 -8.96 2.71
N ILE A 51 -12.76 -9.30 3.98
CA ILE A 51 -13.14 -8.44 5.10
C ILE A 51 -12.27 -7.19 5.13
N ALA A 52 -10.95 -7.32 5.02
CA ALA A 52 -10.05 -6.18 4.95
C ALA A 52 -10.36 -5.27 3.75
N GLY A 53 -10.64 -5.87 2.58
CA GLY A 53 -11.04 -5.14 1.39
C GLY A 53 -12.35 -4.36 1.58
N LEU A 54 -13.35 -4.93 2.24
CA LEU A 54 -14.60 -4.25 2.57
C LEU A 54 -14.37 -3.00 3.43
N PHE A 55 -13.55 -3.10 4.47
CA PHE A 55 -13.23 -1.97 5.34
C PHE A 55 -12.39 -0.90 4.63
N VAL A 56 -11.45 -1.32 3.78
CA VAL A 56 -10.70 -0.41 2.89
C VAL A 56 -11.64 0.32 1.93
N PHE A 57 -12.65 -0.36 1.40
CA PHE A 57 -13.67 0.29 0.58
C PHE A 57 -14.42 1.38 1.34
N PHE A 58 -14.77 1.16 2.61
CA PHE A 58 -15.37 2.23 3.43
C PHE A 58 -14.43 3.42 3.62
N ILE A 59 -13.15 3.20 3.89
CA ILE A 59 -12.14 4.27 4.00
C ILE A 59 -12.09 5.08 2.69
N MET A 60 -12.00 4.39 1.56
CA MET A 60 -11.92 5.03 0.25
C MET A 60 -13.19 5.80 -0.11
N ARG A 61 -14.35 5.26 0.29
CA ARG A 61 -15.64 5.95 0.10
C ARG A 61 -15.74 7.20 0.97
N SER A 62 -15.30 7.13 2.23
CA SER A 62 -15.24 8.27 3.15
C SER A 62 -14.29 9.37 2.65
N MET A 63 -13.11 8.98 2.18
CA MET A 63 -12.16 9.91 1.57
C MET A 63 -12.71 10.55 0.30
N GLY A 64 -13.33 9.74 -0.56
CA GLY A 64 -13.90 10.22 -1.82
C GLY A 64 -15.08 11.17 -1.62
N GLU A 65 -15.87 11.03 -0.56
CA GLU A 65 -16.92 12.00 -0.23
C GLU A 65 -16.34 13.39 0.07
N MET A 66 -15.26 13.46 0.87
CA MET A 66 -14.61 14.73 1.19
C MET A 66 -13.93 15.36 -0.04
N LEU A 67 -13.21 14.55 -0.82
CA LEU A 67 -12.50 14.99 -2.03
C LEU A 67 -13.43 15.45 -3.15
N PHE A 68 -14.67 14.97 -3.16
CA PHE A 68 -15.64 15.39 -4.16
C PHE A 68 -16.03 16.88 -4.00
N LEU A 69 -16.21 17.33 -2.76
CA LEU A 69 -16.53 18.73 -2.44
C LEU A 69 -15.28 19.60 -2.33
N GLU A 70 -14.23 19.11 -1.68
CA GLU A 70 -13.00 19.86 -1.44
C GLU A 70 -11.78 19.17 -2.08
N PRO A 71 -11.60 19.24 -3.41
CA PRO A 71 -10.45 18.64 -4.07
C PRO A 71 -9.16 19.40 -3.72
N VAL A 72 -8.41 18.89 -2.74
CA VAL A 72 -7.18 19.51 -2.23
C VAL A 72 -5.95 18.65 -2.53
N THR A 73 -4.88 19.31 -2.96
CA THR A 73 -3.57 18.67 -3.19
C THR A 73 -2.93 18.35 -1.82
N GLY A 74 -2.60 17.08 -1.57
CA GLY A 74 -2.16 16.59 -0.24
C GLY A 74 -3.22 15.80 0.54
N SER A 75 -4.45 15.73 0.01
CA SER A 75 -5.51 14.80 0.42
C SER A 75 -5.77 14.73 1.93
N PHE A 76 -5.70 13.54 2.52
CA PHE A 76 -6.07 13.23 3.90
C PHE A 76 -5.25 13.98 4.96
N ALA A 77 -3.98 14.32 4.70
CA ALA A 77 -3.19 15.12 5.64
C ALA A 77 -3.73 16.56 5.78
N VAL A 78 -4.27 17.12 4.69
CA VAL A 78 -4.92 18.44 4.69
C VAL A 78 -6.23 18.39 5.47
N TYR A 79 -7.04 17.34 5.29
CA TYR A 79 -8.26 17.15 6.07
C TYR A 79 -7.99 16.96 7.57
N ALA A 80 -6.93 16.23 7.91
CA ALA A 80 -6.47 16.11 9.30
C ALA A 80 -6.18 17.49 9.90
N HIS A 81 -5.44 18.31 9.16
CA HIS A 81 -5.08 19.66 9.57
C HIS A 81 -6.31 20.56 9.74
N ARG A 82 -7.25 20.52 8.77
CA ARG A 82 -8.44 21.37 8.70
C ARG A 82 -9.53 20.97 9.69
N TYR A 83 -9.88 19.70 9.75
CA TYR A 83 -11.01 19.21 10.56
C TYR A 83 -10.61 18.69 11.93
N MET A 84 -9.35 18.27 12.15
CA MET A 84 -8.88 17.79 13.45
C MET A 84 -8.03 18.81 14.19
N SER A 85 -6.77 18.98 13.75
CA SER A 85 -5.84 20.02 14.22
C SER A 85 -4.53 19.96 13.44
N PRO A 86 -3.68 21.02 13.49
CA PRO A 86 -2.35 20.99 12.87
C PRO A 86 -1.46 19.83 13.30
N PHE A 87 -1.62 19.37 14.54
CA PHE A 87 -0.92 18.20 15.07
C PHE A 87 -1.28 16.92 14.30
N PHE A 88 -2.56 16.69 14.02
CA PHE A 88 -2.97 15.50 13.27
C PHE A 88 -2.53 15.56 11.81
N GLY A 89 -2.45 16.75 11.20
CA GLY A 89 -1.80 16.93 9.90
C GLY A 89 -0.33 16.49 9.91
N TYR A 90 0.43 16.97 10.90
CA TYR A 90 1.84 16.60 11.10
C TYR A 90 2.02 15.10 11.35
N LEU A 91 1.26 14.53 12.28
CA LEU A 91 1.33 13.12 12.64
C LEU A 91 1.01 12.23 11.44
N THR A 92 -0.03 12.58 10.67
CA THR A 92 -0.42 11.85 9.46
C THR A 92 0.68 11.86 8.41
N ALA A 93 1.32 13.02 8.19
CA ALA A 93 2.40 13.16 7.23
C ALA A 93 3.62 12.29 7.58
N TRP A 94 4.06 12.31 8.84
CA TRP A 94 5.17 11.47 9.30
C TRP A 94 4.82 9.98 9.30
N SER A 95 3.61 9.62 9.71
CA SER A 95 3.17 8.22 9.76
C SER A 95 3.10 7.64 8.35
N TYR A 96 2.60 8.42 7.38
CA TYR A 96 2.57 8.02 5.98
C TYR A 96 3.96 7.91 5.36
N TRP A 97 4.86 8.85 5.68
CA TRP A 97 6.25 8.76 5.25
C TRP A 97 6.94 7.51 5.80
N PHE A 98 6.78 7.21 7.09
CA PHE A 98 7.34 6.02 7.72
C PHE A 98 6.78 4.73 7.10
N MET A 99 5.46 4.67 6.90
CA MET A 99 4.81 3.54 6.24
C MET A 99 5.47 3.24 4.90
N TRP A 100 5.67 4.25 4.05
CA TRP A 100 6.30 4.06 2.74
C TRP A 100 7.78 3.70 2.82
N MET A 101 8.51 4.15 3.85
CA MET A 101 9.89 3.69 4.07
C MET A 101 9.93 2.21 4.46
N ALA A 102 9.07 1.78 5.38
CA ALA A 102 8.94 0.39 5.77
C ALA A 102 8.52 -0.51 4.59
N VAL A 103 7.49 -0.10 3.84
CA VAL A 103 7.09 -0.80 2.60
C VAL A 103 8.24 -0.85 1.62
N GLY A 104 8.88 0.29 1.31
CA GLY A 104 9.98 0.35 0.34
C GLY A 104 11.18 -0.53 0.70
N ILE A 105 11.56 -0.63 1.98
CA ILE A 105 12.61 -1.56 2.42
C ILE A 105 12.16 -3.01 2.20
N SER A 106 10.90 -3.33 2.50
CA SER A 106 10.32 -4.66 2.31
C SER A 106 10.25 -5.08 0.84
N GLU A 107 9.92 -4.13 -0.04
CA GLU A 107 9.93 -4.31 -1.50
C GLU A 107 11.36 -4.60 -2.02
N ILE A 108 12.38 -3.90 -1.50
CA ILE A 108 13.79 -4.15 -1.84
C ILE A 108 14.23 -5.54 -1.35
N THR A 109 13.85 -5.93 -0.13
CA THR A 109 14.07 -7.29 0.39
C THR A 109 13.46 -8.33 -0.54
N ALA A 110 12.23 -8.12 -0.99
CA ALA A 110 11.54 -9.02 -1.89
C ALA A 110 12.25 -9.14 -3.25
N ILE A 111 12.72 -8.04 -3.82
CA ILE A 111 13.54 -8.05 -5.04
C ILE A 111 14.79 -8.93 -4.85
N GLY A 112 15.48 -8.79 -3.72
CA GLY A 112 16.64 -9.60 -3.37
C GLY A 112 16.35 -11.10 -3.42
N VAL A 113 15.21 -11.52 -2.86
CA VAL A 113 14.76 -12.92 -2.86
C VAL A 113 14.34 -13.39 -4.25
N TYR A 114 13.58 -12.57 -4.99
CA TYR A 114 13.00 -13.02 -6.25
C TYR A 114 14.00 -13.12 -7.39
N VAL A 115 15.08 -12.33 -7.41
CA VAL A 115 16.12 -12.50 -8.44
C VAL A 115 16.87 -13.84 -8.26
N GLN A 116 16.94 -14.38 -7.04
CA GLN A 116 17.54 -15.69 -6.78
C GLN A 116 16.80 -16.86 -7.44
N PHE A 117 15.58 -16.64 -7.95
CA PHE A 117 14.90 -17.63 -8.80
C PHE A 117 15.70 -17.96 -10.07
N TRP A 118 16.31 -16.95 -10.71
CA TRP A 118 17.16 -17.15 -11.90
C TRP A 118 18.64 -17.25 -11.55
N PHE A 119 19.07 -16.56 -10.49
CA PHE A 119 20.47 -16.51 -10.06
C PHE A 119 20.61 -16.91 -8.59
N PRO A 120 20.50 -18.21 -8.24
CA PRO A 120 20.42 -18.66 -6.85
C PRO A 120 21.62 -18.27 -5.97
N GLU A 121 22.82 -18.22 -6.56
CA GLU A 121 24.06 -17.88 -5.85
C GLU A 121 24.30 -16.37 -5.76
N MET A 122 23.46 -15.55 -6.40
CA MET A 122 23.64 -14.11 -6.38
C MET A 122 23.32 -13.55 -4.99
N ALA A 123 24.25 -12.79 -4.45
CA ALA A 123 24.06 -12.11 -3.18
C ALA A 123 22.95 -11.06 -3.27
N GLN A 124 22.00 -11.09 -2.33
CA GLN A 124 20.75 -10.31 -2.37
C GLN A 124 20.94 -8.79 -2.41
N TRP A 125 22.12 -8.31 -2.02
CA TRP A 125 22.42 -6.88 -2.02
C TRP A 125 22.68 -6.30 -3.40
N ILE A 126 23.16 -7.11 -4.34
CA ILE A 126 23.41 -6.69 -5.71
C ILE A 126 22.09 -6.24 -6.35
N PRO A 127 21.02 -7.06 -6.41
CA PRO A 127 19.75 -6.64 -6.98
C PRO A 127 19.07 -5.57 -6.13
N ALA A 128 19.28 -5.53 -4.80
CA ALA A 128 18.77 -4.48 -3.94
C ALA A 128 19.35 -3.09 -4.30
N LEU A 129 20.68 -2.98 -4.45
CA LEU A 129 21.34 -1.74 -4.86
C LEU A 129 20.92 -1.30 -6.26
N ILE A 130 20.81 -2.25 -7.20
CA ILE A 130 20.32 -1.97 -8.55
C ILE A 130 18.90 -1.42 -8.50
N ALA A 131 18.01 -2.06 -7.73
CA ALA A 131 16.62 -1.61 -7.58
C ALA A 131 16.53 -0.20 -6.99
N VAL A 132 17.28 0.09 -5.92
CA VAL A 132 17.32 1.43 -5.34
C VAL A 132 17.86 2.45 -6.33
N GLY A 133 18.91 2.11 -7.09
CA GLY A 133 19.45 2.97 -8.14
C GLY A 133 18.42 3.28 -9.23
N LEU A 134 17.69 2.28 -9.72
CA LEU A 134 16.64 2.45 -10.71
C LEU A 134 15.50 3.34 -10.19
N VAL A 135 15.04 3.10 -8.96
CA VAL A 135 13.99 3.90 -8.32
C VAL A 135 14.45 5.34 -8.10
N ALA A 136 15.70 5.53 -7.67
CA ALA A 136 16.30 6.85 -7.49
C ALA A 136 16.35 7.63 -8.81
N LEU A 137 16.82 7.00 -9.89
CA LEU A 137 16.86 7.59 -11.22
C LEU A 137 15.46 7.96 -11.72
N ALA A 138 14.47 7.08 -11.55
CA ALA A 138 13.09 7.33 -11.94
C ALA A 138 12.47 8.51 -11.17
N ASN A 139 12.74 8.62 -9.87
CA ASN A 139 12.16 9.67 -9.02
C ASN A 139 12.88 11.02 -9.13
N LEU A 140 14.16 11.03 -9.50
CA LEU A 140 14.92 12.26 -9.73
C LEU A 140 14.74 12.81 -11.15
N ALA A 141 14.22 11.99 -12.07
CA ALA A 141 13.78 12.40 -13.40
C ALA A 141 12.46 13.19 -13.37
N ALA A 142 11.95 13.56 -14.55
CA ALA A 142 10.71 14.31 -14.67
C ALA A 142 9.49 13.49 -14.18
N VAL A 143 8.54 14.15 -13.51
CA VAL A 143 7.27 13.56 -13.00
C VAL A 143 6.49 12.80 -14.09
N ARG A 144 6.63 13.21 -15.35
CA ARG A 144 6.02 12.52 -16.50
C ARG A 144 6.60 11.12 -16.72
N LEU A 145 7.93 10.96 -16.56
CA LEU A 145 8.59 9.66 -16.71
C LEU A 145 8.13 8.68 -15.64
N TYR A 146 7.93 9.15 -14.41
CA TYR A 146 7.31 8.38 -13.34
C TYR A 146 5.93 7.83 -13.76
N GLY A 147 5.07 8.69 -14.31
CA GLY A 147 3.72 8.29 -14.74
C GLY A 147 3.71 7.24 -15.86
N GLU A 148 4.63 7.35 -16.82
CA GLU A 148 4.77 6.38 -17.92
C GLU A 148 5.35 5.04 -17.44
N ILE A 149 6.36 5.04 -16.55
CA ILE A 149 6.90 3.81 -15.97
C ILE A 149 5.82 3.06 -15.19
N GLU A 150 5.07 3.79 -14.34
CA GLU A 150 3.97 3.19 -13.58
C GLU A 150 2.84 2.67 -14.46
N PHE A 151 2.53 3.37 -15.56
CA PHE A 151 1.56 2.88 -16.54
C PHE A 151 1.93 1.47 -17.04
N TRP A 152 3.18 1.28 -17.47
CA TRP A 152 3.64 -0.01 -17.98
C TRP A 152 3.72 -1.08 -16.89
N PHE A 153 4.25 -0.75 -15.70
CA PHE A 153 4.29 -1.69 -14.58
C PHE A 153 2.89 -2.12 -14.12
N ALA A 154 1.92 -1.19 -14.06
CA ALA A 154 0.54 -1.52 -13.74
C ALA A 154 -0.09 -2.43 -14.80
N MET A 155 0.12 -2.13 -16.09
CA MET A 155 -0.41 -2.94 -17.20
C MET A 155 0.10 -4.38 -17.16
N ILE A 156 1.41 -4.58 -16.96
CA ILE A 156 2.01 -5.92 -16.82
C ILE A 156 1.35 -6.67 -15.66
N LYS A 157 1.30 -6.07 -14.46
CA LYS A 157 0.70 -6.69 -13.27
C LYS A 157 -0.75 -7.11 -13.47
N VAL A 158 -1.59 -6.18 -13.92
CA VAL A 158 -3.03 -6.41 -14.09
C VAL A 158 -3.27 -7.54 -15.09
N THR A 159 -2.56 -7.50 -16.23
CA THR A 159 -2.70 -8.52 -17.27
C THR A 159 -2.29 -9.89 -16.75
N THR A 160 -1.14 -9.99 -16.07
CA THR A 160 -0.69 -11.26 -15.49
C THR A 160 -1.66 -11.82 -14.48
N ILE A 161 -2.21 -11.01 -13.57
CA ILE A 161 -3.16 -11.52 -12.58
C ILE A 161 -4.45 -12.01 -13.24
N ILE A 162 -4.96 -11.32 -14.26
CA ILE A 162 -6.15 -11.78 -15.00
C ILE A 162 -5.87 -13.11 -15.70
N VAL A 163 -4.75 -13.23 -16.43
CA VAL A 163 -4.35 -14.46 -17.11
C VAL A 163 -4.17 -15.60 -16.11
N MET A 164 -3.51 -15.32 -14.98
CA MET A 164 -3.30 -16.27 -13.90
C MET A 164 -4.63 -16.79 -13.33
N ILE A 165 -5.61 -15.90 -13.14
CA ILE A 165 -6.94 -16.29 -12.67
C ILE A 165 -7.64 -17.17 -13.70
N ILE A 166 -7.61 -16.79 -14.99
CA ILE A 166 -8.24 -17.58 -16.06
C ILE A 166 -7.63 -18.99 -16.14
N ILE A 167 -6.30 -19.09 -16.17
CA ILE A 167 -5.61 -20.39 -16.19
C ILE A 167 -5.93 -21.17 -14.92
N GLY A 168 -5.90 -20.52 -13.76
CA GLY A 168 -6.19 -21.16 -12.49
C GLY A 168 -7.60 -21.73 -12.41
N LEU A 169 -8.62 -20.98 -12.86
CA LEU A 169 -9.99 -21.50 -12.99
C LEU A 169 -10.06 -22.66 -13.97
N GLY A 170 -9.28 -22.62 -15.06
CA GLY A 170 -9.11 -23.73 -15.98
C GLY A 170 -8.59 -25.01 -15.32
N VAL A 171 -7.57 -24.89 -14.46
CA VAL A 171 -7.03 -25.99 -13.66
C VAL A 171 -8.07 -26.52 -12.66
N ILE A 172 -8.77 -25.61 -11.97
CA ILE A 172 -9.76 -25.95 -10.92
C ILE A 172 -10.95 -26.70 -11.50
N PHE A 173 -11.55 -26.21 -12.59
CA PHE A 173 -12.79 -26.76 -13.14
C PHE A 173 -12.60 -27.82 -14.22
N PHE A 174 -11.53 -27.71 -15.02
CA PHE A 174 -11.31 -28.58 -16.19
C PHE A 174 -10.04 -29.42 -16.09
N GLY A 175 -9.23 -29.24 -15.05
CA GLY A 175 -7.99 -30.01 -14.88
C GLY A 175 -6.92 -29.70 -15.92
N PHE A 176 -6.90 -28.49 -16.49
CA PHE A 176 -5.85 -28.06 -17.41
C PHE A 176 -4.48 -28.21 -16.74
N GLY A 177 -3.53 -28.88 -17.40
CA GLY A 177 -2.22 -29.19 -16.82
C GLY A 177 -2.22 -30.26 -15.71
N ASN A 178 -3.39 -30.80 -15.33
CA ASN A 178 -3.55 -31.86 -14.33
C ASN A 178 -4.19 -33.13 -14.93
N GLY A 179 -3.75 -33.52 -16.14
CA GLY A 179 -4.25 -34.73 -16.82
C GLY A 179 -5.75 -34.72 -17.14
N GLY A 180 -6.40 -33.55 -17.17
CA GLY A 180 -7.85 -33.42 -17.36
C GLY A 180 -8.68 -33.71 -16.11
N GLN A 181 -8.03 -33.96 -14.96
CA GLN A 181 -8.72 -34.12 -13.69
C GLN A 181 -8.83 -32.77 -12.99
N ALA A 182 -10.06 -32.30 -12.81
CA ALA A 182 -10.36 -31.08 -12.09
C ALA A 182 -9.81 -31.17 -10.66
N ILE A 183 -9.03 -30.16 -10.23
CA ILE A 183 -8.58 -30.09 -8.83
C ILE A 183 -9.78 -29.89 -7.90
N GLY A 184 -10.82 -29.18 -8.35
CA GLY A 184 -12.00 -28.88 -7.56
C GLY A 184 -11.68 -28.01 -6.34
N PHE A 185 -12.47 -28.15 -5.28
CA PHE A 185 -12.38 -27.32 -4.06
C PHE A 185 -11.77 -28.04 -2.85
N GLY A 186 -11.28 -29.27 -3.01
CA GLY A 186 -10.83 -30.12 -1.90
C GLY A 186 -9.78 -29.47 -1.01
N ASN A 187 -8.79 -28.79 -1.61
CA ASN A 187 -7.72 -28.10 -0.87
C ASN A 187 -8.21 -27.01 0.10
N LEU A 188 -9.44 -26.50 -0.05
CA LEU A 188 -10.02 -25.52 0.87
C LEU A 188 -10.42 -26.14 2.23
N THR A 189 -10.60 -27.46 2.30
CA THR A 189 -11.13 -28.12 3.50
C THR A 189 -10.36 -29.36 3.93
N GLU A 190 -9.68 -30.06 3.01
CA GLU A 190 -9.05 -31.37 3.29
C GLU A 190 -7.82 -31.28 4.20
N HIS A 191 -7.13 -30.14 4.22
CA HIS A 191 -5.88 -29.95 4.97
C HIS A 191 -6.11 -29.25 6.32
N GLY A 192 -7.03 -29.78 7.14
CA GLY A 192 -7.36 -29.19 8.45
C GLY A 192 -8.52 -28.18 8.46
N GLY A 193 -9.34 -28.18 7.42
CA GLY A 193 -10.53 -27.33 7.31
C GLY A 193 -10.25 -25.91 6.79
N PHE A 194 -11.32 -25.15 6.56
CA PHE A 194 -11.21 -23.78 6.03
C PHE A 194 -10.47 -22.85 7.01
N PHE A 195 -10.70 -23.02 8.31
CA PHE A 195 -9.98 -22.32 9.38
C PHE A 195 -8.83 -23.17 9.95
N ALA A 196 -7.96 -23.68 9.08
CA ALA A 196 -6.84 -24.53 9.52
C ALA A 196 -5.88 -23.83 10.52
N GLY A 197 -5.70 -22.51 10.39
CA GLY A 197 -4.97 -21.69 11.37
C GLY A 197 -5.78 -21.30 12.62
N GLY A 198 -7.04 -21.72 12.71
CA GLY A 198 -8.01 -21.26 13.69
C GLY A 198 -8.29 -19.74 13.64
N TRP A 199 -9.09 -19.25 14.58
CA TRP A 199 -9.37 -17.82 14.72
C TRP A 199 -8.12 -16.99 15.01
N LYS A 200 -7.16 -17.56 15.75
CA LYS A 200 -5.87 -16.91 16.02
C LYS A 200 -5.10 -16.67 14.72
N GLY A 201 -4.90 -17.71 13.91
CA GLY A 201 -4.23 -17.61 12.62
C GLY A 201 -4.89 -16.59 11.70
N PHE A 202 -6.21 -16.65 11.59
CA PHE A 202 -7.02 -15.68 10.85
C PHE A 202 -6.78 -14.22 11.32
N LEU A 203 -6.89 -13.95 12.63
CA LEU A 203 -6.68 -12.60 13.18
C LEU A 203 -5.26 -12.10 12.97
N THR A 204 -4.26 -12.98 13.11
CA THR A 204 -2.85 -12.60 12.90
C THR A 204 -2.53 -12.33 11.43
N ALA A 205 -3.18 -13.02 10.48
CA ALA A 205 -3.04 -12.77 9.05
C ALA A 205 -3.63 -11.44 8.60
N LEU A 206 -4.67 -10.94 9.28
CA LEU A 206 -5.28 -9.64 8.95
C LEU A 206 -4.26 -8.50 8.94
N CYS A 207 -3.19 -8.56 9.74
CA CYS A 207 -2.17 -7.52 9.81
C CYS A 207 -1.47 -7.30 8.46
N ILE A 208 -0.96 -8.39 7.88
CA ILE A 208 -0.26 -8.35 6.59
C ILE A 208 -1.27 -8.12 5.46
N VAL A 209 -2.44 -8.75 5.53
CA VAL A 209 -3.52 -8.55 4.53
C VAL A 209 -3.96 -7.09 4.46
N VAL A 210 -4.15 -6.44 5.61
CA VAL A 210 -4.53 -5.04 5.69
C VAL A 210 -3.39 -4.15 5.21
N ALA A 211 -2.13 -4.46 5.57
CA ALA A 211 -0.98 -3.75 5.02
C ALA A 211 -0.89 -3.86 3.49
N SER A 212 -1.29 -4.99 2.89
CA SER A 212 -1.33 -5.14 1.42
C SER A 212 -2.28 -4.20 0.72
N TYR A 213 -3.25 -3.62 1.44
CA TYR A 213 -4.11 -2.56 0.92
C TYR A 213 -3.61 -1.15 1.21
N GLN A 214 -2.43 -0.96 1.79
CA GLN A 214 -1.84 0.37 1.94
C GLN A 214 -1.52 0.99 0.58
N GLY A 215 -1.53 2.32 0.52
CA GLY A 215 -1.31 3.07 -0.73
C GLY A 215 -2.58 3.24 -1.57
N VAL A 216 -3.71 2.63 -1.21
CA VAL A 216 -5.00 2.88 -1.89
C VAL A 216 -5.47 4.32 -1.75
N GLU A 217 -5.10 4.97 -0.65
CA GLU A 217 -5.25 6.39 -0.38
C GLU A 217 -4.41 7.29 -1.30
N LEU A 218 -3.42 6.75 -2.04
CA LEU A 218 -2.67 7.50 -3.05
C LEU A 218 -3.59 8.08 -4.13
N ILE A 219 -4.70 7.40 -4.42
CA ILE A 219 -5.79 7.92 -5.27
C ILE A 219 -6.20 9.32 -4.81
N GLY A 220 -6.29 9.55 -3.51
CA GLY A 220 -6.70 10.84 -2.98
C GLY A 220 -5.70 11.95 -3.25
N ILE A 221 -4.41 11.63 -3.25
CA ILE A 221 -3.33 12.58 -3.57
C ILE A 221 -3.35 12.89 -5.07
N THR A 222 -3.42 11.86 -5.91
CA THR A 222 -3.36 12.02 -7.37
C THR A 222 -4.66 12.57 -7.97
N ALA A 223 -5.83 12.25 -7.40
CA ALA A 223 -7.11 12.77 -7.88
C ALA A 223 -7.23 14.29 -7.68
N GLY A 224 -6.64 14.82 -6.61
CA GLY A 224 -6.54 16.27 -6.40
C GLY A 224 -5.67 17.00 -7.42
N GLU A 225 -4.85 16.27 -8.19
CA GLU A 225 -4.01 16.80 -9.28
C GLU A 225 -4.65 16.60 -10.67
N ALA A 226 -5.80 15.92 -10.77
CA ALA A 226 -6.47 15.62 -12.04
C ALA A 226 -7.12 16.87 -12.66
N LYS A 227 -7.28 16.86 -14.00
CA LYS A 227 -7.99 17.93 -14.74
C LYS A 227 -9.46 18.05 -14.31
N ASN A 228 -10.12 16.91 -14.05
CA ASN A 228 -11.50 16.82 -13.59
C ASN A 228 -11.59 15.95 -12.32
N PRO A 229 -11.22 16.48 -11.13
CA PRO A 229 -11.09 15.71 -9.90
C PRO A 229 -12.33 14.90 -9.54
N GLN A 230 -13.53 15.46 -9.66
CA GLN A 230 -14.78 14.79 -9.27
C GLN A 230 -15.07 13.53 -10.09
N VAL A 231 -14.91 13.61 -11.41
CA VAL A 231 -15.15 12.48 -12.33
C VAL A 231 -14.09 11.41 -12.12
N THR A 232 -12.82 11.81 -12.10
CA THR A 232 -11.68 10.90 -11.89
C THR A 232 -11.79 10.19 -10.54
N LEU A 233 -12.13 10.92 -9.48
CA LEU A 233 -12.31 10.36 -8.15
C LEU A 233 -13.46 9.35 -8.08
N ARG A 234 -14.63 9.68 -8.65
CA ARG A 234 -15.79 8.79 -8.66
C ARG A 234 -15.47 7.47 -9.37
N SER A 235 -14.80 7.55 -10.53
CA SER A 235 -14.30 6.39 -11.27
C SER A 235 -13.29 5.58 -10.44
N ALA A 236 -12.25 6.24 -9.93
CA ALA A 236 -11.15 5.58 -9.22
C ALA A 236 -11.64 4.86 -7.96
N VAL A 237 -12.46 5.51 -7.13
CA VAL A 237 -13.02 4.90 -5.91
C VAL A 237 -13.96 3.74 -6.25
N GLY A 238 -14.79 3.86 -7.30
CA GLY A 238 -15.66 2.75 -7.73
C GLY A 238 -14.87 1.52 -8.19
N LYS A 239 -13.76 1.72 -8.90
CA LYS A 239 -12.87 0.66 -9.37
C LYS A 239 -12.09 -0.03 -8.25
N VAL A 240 -11.96 0.57 -7.06
CA VAL A 240 -11.31 -0.05 -5.89
C VAL A 240 -11.94 -1.39 -5.52
N LEU A 241 -13.27 -1.51 -5.59
CA LEU A 241 -13.95 -2.77 -5.29
C LEU A 241 -13.55 -3.89 -6.25
N TRP A 242 -13.58 -3.62 -7.56
CA TRP A 242 -13.16 -4.59 -8.56
C TRP A 242 -11.68 -4.97 -8.40
N ARG A 243 -10.83 -4.00 -8.03
CA ARG A 243 -9.42 -4.22 -7.72
C ARG A 243 -9.24 -5.22 -6.57
N ILE A 244 -10.00 -5.05 -5.48
CA ILE A 244 -10.01 -5.94 -4.32
C ILE A 244 -10.50 -7.34 -4.73
N LEU A 245 -11.64 -7.43 -5.42
CA LEU A 245 -12.23 -8.71 -5.77
C LEU A 245 -11.38 -9.51 -6.76
N ILE A 246 -10.84 -8.86 -7.79
CA ILE A 246 -10.09 -9.56 -8.83
C ILE A 246 -8.66 -9.84 -8.35
N PHE A 247 -7.90 -8.79 -8.01
CA PHE A 247 -6.45 -8.96 -7.82
C PHE A 247 -6.07 -9.56 -6.48
N TYR A 248 -6.89 -9.36 -5.45
CA TYR A 248 -6.63 -9.91 -4.13
C TYR A 248 -7.41 -11.19 -3.92
N VAL A 249 -8.74 -11.09 -3.91
CA VAL A 249 -9.60 -12.23 -3.57
C VAL A 249 -9.52 -13.32 -4.64
N GLY A 250 -9.67 -12.99 -5.92
CA GLY A 250 -9.62 -13.94 -7.03
C GLY A 250 -8.26 -14.62 -7.16
N ALA A 251 -7.18 -13.85 -7.02
CA ALA A 251 -5.83 -14.38 -7.10
C ALA A 251 -5.49 -15.33 -5.93
N ILE A 252 -5.85 -14.95 -4.70
CA ILE A 252 -5.66 -15.79 -3.51
C ILE A 252 -6.54 -17.03 -3.58
N PHE A 253 -7.80 -16.90 -4.00
CA PHE A 253 -8.73 -18.01 -4.20
C PHE A 253 -8.13 -19.08 -5.11
N VAL A 254 -7.57 -18.66 -6.25
CA VAL A 254 -6.91 -19.58 -7.19
C VAL A 254 -5.75 -20.32 -6.52
N ILE A 255 -4.89 -19.62 -5.78
CA ILE A 255 -3.75 -20.24 -5.10
C ILE A 255 -4.18 -21.25 -4.04
N VAL A 256 -5.07 -20.88 -3.12
CA VAL A 256 -5.49 -21.76 -2.01
C VAL A 256 -6.32 -22.96 -2.49
N THR A 257 -6.94 -22.84 -3.67
CA THR A 257 -7.76 -23.91 -4.25
C THR A 257 -6.91 -24.89 -5.05
N ILE A 258 -5.94 -24.40 -5.82
CA ILE A 258 -5.05 -25.26 -6.60
C ILE A 258 -4.04 -25.96 -5.73
N PHE A 259 -3.53 -25.28 -4.70
CA PHE A 259 -2.35 -25.71 -3.99
C PHE A 259 -2.62 -25.87 -2.48
N PRO A 260 -2.30 -27.05 -1.88
CA PRO A 260 -2.46 -27.27 -0.44
C PRO A 260 -1.70 -26.21 0.36
N TRP A 261 -2.40 -25.50 1.25
CA TRP A 261 -1.81 -24.39 2.01
C TRP A 261 -0.62 -24.80 2.89
N ASN A 262 -0.60 -26.06 3.34
CA ASN A 262 0.44 -26.67 4.17
C ASN A 262 1.70 -27.06 3.39
N GLU A 263 1.65 -27.11 2.05
CA GLU A 263 2.81 -27.39 1.19
C GLU A 263 3.48 -26.12 0.67
N ILE A 264 2.90 -24.94 0.93
CA ILE A 264 3.45 -23.68 0.42
C ILE A 264 4.75 -23.42 1.17
N GLY A 265 5.86 -23.70 0.48
CA GLY A 265 7.20 -23.51 1.02
C GLY A 265 7.47 -22.05 1.38
N SER A 266 8.51 -21.84 2.19
CA SER A 266 8.96 -20.49 2.56
C SER A 266 9.78 -19.78 1.48
N ASN A 267 10.25 -20.50 0.45
CA ASN A 267 11.18 -19.96 -0.54
C ASN A 267 10.44 -19.49 -1.80
N GLY A 268 10.39 -18.18 -2.01
CA GLY A 268 9.78 -17.56 -3.19
C GLY A 268 8.31 -17.16 -3.00
N SER A 269 7.65 -16.83 -4.11
CA SER A 269 6.25 -16.37 -4.11
C SER A 269 5.32 -17.57 -4.29
N PRO A 270 4.24 -17.69 -3.50
CA PRO A 270 3.23 -18.74 -3.71
C PRO A 270 2.68 -18.71 -5.14
N PHE A 271 2.57 -17.52 -5.72
CA PHE A 271 2.14 -17.31 -7.10
C PHE A 271 3.09 -17.96 -8.10
N VAL A 272 4.40 -17.94 -7.85
CA VAL A 272 5.39 -18.60 -8.70
C VAL A 272 5.37 -20.11 -8.49
N LEU A 273 5.29 -20.53 -7.22
CA LEU A 273 5.32 -21.94 -6.84
C LEU A 273 4.12 -22.73 -7.37
N THR A 274 2.91 -22.14 -7.33
CA THR A 274 1.69 -22.77 -7.84
C THR A 274 1.84 -23.14 -9.32
N PHE A 275 2.35 -22.24 -10.16
CA PHE A 275 2.48 -22.50 -11.60
C PHE A 275 3.68 -23.37 -11.96
N ALA A 276 4.76 -23.30 -11.16
CA ALA A 276 5.89 -24.21 -11.31
C ALA A 276 5.46 -25.67 -11.09
N LYS A 277 4.62 -25.94 -10.08
CA LYS A 277 4.11 -27.29 -9.79
C LYS A 277 3.16 -27.83 -10.86
N ILE A 278 2.42 -26.98 -11.57
CA ILE A 278 1.51 -27.38 -12.67
C ILE A 278 2.30 -27.67 -13.97
N GLY A 279 3.63 -27.57 -13.95
CA GLY A 279 4.50 -27.91 -15.09
C GLY A 279 4.60 -26.81 -16.15
N ILE A 280 4.09 -25.60 -15.88
CA ILE A 280 4.21 -24.44 -16.77
C ILE A 280 5.42 -23.61 -16.33
N THR A 281 6.63 -24.15 -16.47
CA THR A 281 7.89 -23.52 -16.03
C THR A 281 8.10 -22.13 -16.64
N ALA A 282 7.68 -21.92 -17.89
CA ALA A 282 7.70 -20.60 -18.51
C ALA A 282 6.80 -19.58 -17.76
N ALA A 283 5.64 -20.02 -17.25
CA ALA A 283 4.75 -19.16 -16.48
C ALA A 283 5.34 -18.81 -15.11
N ALA A 284 6.06 -19.73 -14.45
CA ALA A 284 6.74 -19.44 -13.19
C ALA A 284 7.77 -18.30 -13.34
N GLY A 285 8.60 -18.35 -14.39
CA GLY A 285 9.54 -17.27 -14.71
C GLY A 285 8.83 -15.94 -15.02
N ILE A 286 7.77 -15.96 -15.83
CA ILE A 286 6.99 -14.75 -16.16
C ILE A 286 6.37 -14.14 -14.90
N ILE A 287 5.74 -14.96 -14.04
CA ILE A 287 5.16 -14.47 -12.79
C ILE A 287 6.24 -13.88 -11.90
N ASN A 288 7.39 -14.55 -11.77
CA ASN A 288 8.48 -14.03 -10.95
C ASN A 288 8.98 -12.67 -11.46
N PHE A 289 9.07 -12.48 -12.77
CA PHE A 289 9.39 -11.18 -13.38
C PHE A 289 8.31 -10.13 -13.11
N VAL A 290 7.04 -10.51 -13.16
CA VAL A 290 5.92 -9.63 -12.83
C VAL A 290 5.98 -9.20 -11.36
N VAL A 291 6.35 -10.11 -10.45
CA VAL A 291 6.52 -9.77 -9.03
C VAL A 291 7.67 -8.77 -8.83
N LEU A 292 8.77 -8.89 -9.58
CA LEU A 292 9.84 -7.87 -9.54
C LEU A 292 9.37 -6.49 -10.01
N THR A 293 8.62 -6.44 -11.11
CA THR A 293 8.06 -5.16 -11.60
C THR A 293 7.01 -4.60 -10.63
N ALA A 294 6.25 -5.47 -9.94
CA ALA A 294 5.37 -5.08 -8.85
C ALA A 294 6.14 -4.41 -7.72
N ALA A 295 7.27 -4.98 -7.32
CA ALA A 295 8.08 -4.47 -6.24
C ALA A 295 8.71 -3.11 -6.55
N LEU A 296 9.30 -2.99 -7.75
CA LEU A 296 9.86 -1.73 -8.23
C LEU A 296 8.81 -0.62 -8.30
N SER A 297 7.59 -0.94 -8.76
CA SER A 297 6.46 -0.01 -8.81
C SER A 297 5.99 0.43 -7.41
N GLY A 298 5.95 -0.49 -6.45
CA GLY A 298 5.67 -0.20 -5.04
C GLY A 298 6.69 0.77 -4.44
N CYS A 299 7.99 0.47 -4.58
CA CYS A 299 9.08 1.36 -4.16
C CYS A 299 8.95 2.76 -4.80
N ASN A 300 8.72 2.80 -6.12
CA ASN A 300 8.65 4.04 -6.88
C ASN A 300 7.48 4.92 -6.43
N SER A 301 6.30 4.33 -6.19
CA SER A 301 5.13 5.03 -5.65
C SER A 301 5.33 5.54 -4.23
N GLY A 302 6.03 4.78 -3.39
CA GLY A 302 6.41 5.22 -2.05
C GLY A 302 7.37 6.39 -2.06
N MET A 303 8.39 6.34 -2.92
CA MET A 303 9.36 7.43 -3.09
C MET A 303 8.71 8.73 -3.58
N TYR A 304 7.80 8.63 -4.55
CA TYR A 304 7.00 9.75 -5.05
C TYR A 304 6.17 10.40 -3.93
N SER A 305 5.57 9.58 -3.06
CA SER A 305 4.74 9.99 -1.94
C SER A 305 5.56 10.62 -0.82
N CYS A 306 6.69 10.02 -0.45
CA CYS A 306 7.58 10.51 0.61
C CYS A 306 8.13 11.90 0.30
N GLY A 307 8.58 12.13 -0.94
CA GLY A 307 9.05 13.44 -1.36
C GLY A 307 8.00 14.54 -1.14
N ARG A 308 6.74 14.27 -1.52
CA ARG A 308 5.61 15.20 -1.36
C ARG A 308 5.22 15.42 0.09
N MET A 309 5.27 14.37 0.90
CA MET A 309 4.88 14.46 2.30
C MET A 309 5.89 15.27 3.11
N LEU A 310 7.19 15.08 2.86
CA LEU A 310 8.25 15.90 3.44
C LEU A 310 8.19 17.35 2.93
N TYR A 311 7.88 17.56 1.64
CA TYR A 311 7.65 18.89 1.09
C TYR A 311 6.47 19.61 1.76
N ALA A 312 5.36 18.90 2.02
CA ALA A 312 4.19 19.46 2.70
C ALA A 312 4.50 19.85 4.15
N LEU A 313 5.23 19.01 4.89
CA LEU A 313 5.74 19.33 6.23
C LEU A 313 6.62 20.60 6.22
N ALA A 314 7.51 20.72 5.24
CA ALA A 314 8.38 21.89 5.10
C ALA A 314 7.60 23.18 4.75
N LYS A 315 6.58 23.08 3.89
CA LYS A 315 5.65 24.18 3.59
C LYS A 315 4.90 24.66 4.84
N ASN A 316 4.54 23.75 5.72
CA ASN A 316 3.88 24.05 6.99
C ASN A 316 4.85 24.51 8.10
N ARG A 317 6.12 24.81 7.76
CA ARG A 317 7.18 25.19 8.71
C ARG A 317 7.45 24.15 9.81
N GLN A 318 7.15 22.88 9.51
CA GLN A 318 7.39 21.74 10.40
C GLN A 318 8.69 20.99 10.06
N LEU A 319 9.35 21.40 8.97
CA LEU A 319 10.70 20.98 8.57
C LEU A 319 11.49 22.21 8.08
N PRO A 320 12.84 22.14 8.01
CA PRO A 320 13.66 23.22 7.50
C PRO A 320 13.24 23.65 6.08
N ALA A 321 13.25 24.95 5.81
CA ALA A 321 12.82 25.52 4.52
C ALA A 321 13.59 24.97 3.31
N ALA A 322 14.80 24.44 3.52
CA ALA A 322 15.57 23.77 2.47
C ALA A 322 14.87 22.53 1.90
N VAL A 323 14.07 21.82 2.72
CA VAL A 323 13.31 20.63 2.29
C VAL A 323 12.13 21.01 1.39
N ALA A 324 11.65 22.25 1.47
CA ALA A 324 10.60 22.78 0.59
C ALA A 324 11.13 23.21 -0.80
N LYS A 325 12.42 23.09 -1.08
CA LYS A 325 12.97 23.43 -2.41
C LYS A 325 12.63 22.33 -3.41
N VAL A 326 12.17 22.74 -4.59
CA VAL A 326 11.89 21.84 -5.73
C VAL A 326 12.89 22.08 -6.86
N SER A 327 13.19 21.03 -7.62
CA SER A 327 14.04 21.12 -8.82
C SER A 327 13.34 21.85 -9.97
N ARG A 328 14.08 22.15 -11.03
CA ARG A 328 13.53 22.68 -12.30
C ARG A 328 12.47 21.77 -12.92
N HIS A 329 12.49 20.47 -12.59
CA HIS A 329 11.52 19.47 -13.04
C HIS A 329 10.35 19.27 -12.06
N GLY A 330 10.22 20.11 -11.02
CA GLY A 330 9.10 20.06 -10.07
C GLY A 330 9.19 18.95 -9.02
N VAL A 331 10.39 18.45 -8.72
CA VAL A 331 10.62 17.34 -7.77
C VAL A 331 11.28 17.85 -6.47
N PRO A 332 10.80 17.44 -5.27
CA PRO A 332 11.41 17.80 -3.99
C PRO A 332 12.67 16.95 -3.70
N VAL A 333 13.80 17.32 -4.30
CA VAL A 333 15.04 16.53 -4.33
C VAL A 333 15.55 16.16 -2.93
N ALA A 334 15.52 17.09 -1.97
CA ALA A 334 16.01 16.82 -0.62
C ALA A 334 15.22 15.71 0.09
N GLY A 335 13.89 15.72 -0.06
CA GLY A 335 13.02 14.68 0.52
C GLY A 335 13.21 13.33 -0.16
N VAL A 336 13.39 13.33 -1.48
CA VAL A 336 13.68 12.11 -2.25
C VAL A 336 15.05 11.54 -1.87
N ALA A 337 16.09 12.37 -1.80
CA ALA A 337 17.44 11.93 -1.43
C ALA A 337 17.51 11.34 0.00
N LEU A 338 16.86 12.00 0.96
CA LEU A 338 16.76 11.48 2.34
C LEU A 338 16.07 10.10 2.37
N SER A 339 14.99 9.95 1.61
CA SER A 339 14.24 8.71 1.54
C SER A 339 15.04 7.59 0.87
N ILE A 340 15.79 7.88 -0.21
CA ILE A 340 16.72 6.94 -0.84
C ILE A 340 17.80 6.49 0.14
N LEU A 341 18.40 7.41 0.89
CA LEU A 341 19.42 7.09 1.88
C LEU A 341 18.89 6.10 2.92
N ILE A 342 17.66 6.32 3.40
CA ILE A 342 17.02 5.43 4.37
C ILE A 342 16.69 4.07 3.75
N LEU A 343 16.26 4.02 2.49
CA LEU A 343 16.08 2.75 1.78
C LEU A 343 17.39 1.98 1.65
N LEU A 344 18.51 2.65 1.33
CA LEU A 344 19.83 2.02 1.27
C LEU A 344 20.25 1.45 2.63
N VAL A 345 20.18 2.27 3.69
CA VAL A 345 20.54 1.84 5.05
C VAL A 345 19.61 0.72 5.53
N GLY A 346 18.31 0.83 5.26
CA GLY A 346 17.32 -0.18 5.60
C GLY A 346 17.53 -1.49 4.85
N SER A 347 17.97 -1.44 3.58
CA SER A 347 18.31 -2.63 2.81
C SER A 347 19.45 -3.44 3.41
N CYS A 348 20.30 -2.82 4.25
CA CYS A 348 21.35 -3.52 4.99
C CYS A 348 20.80 -4.50 6.04
N LEU A 349 19.52 -4.39 6.45
CA LEU A 349 18.86 -5.36 7.34
C LEU A 349 18.87 -6.78 6.78
N ASN A 350 18.87 -6.93 5.44
CA ASN A 350 18.94 -8.23 4.76
C ASN A 350 20.24 -9.00 5.02
N TYR A 351 21.29 -8.34 5.52
CA TYR A 351 22.54 -9.00 5.90
C TYR A 351 22.60 -9.35 7.38
N ILE A 352 21.92 -8.55 8.22
CA ILE A 352 21.94 -8.73 9.68
C ILE A 352 21.03 -9.90 10.06
N ILE A 353 19.92 -10.06 9.35
CA ILE A 353 18.92 -11.11 9.62
C ILE A 353 19.03 -12.16 8.50
N PRO A 354 19.49 -13.40 8.81
CA PRO A 354 19.73 -14.44 7.80
C PRO A 354 18.49 -14.95 7.08
N ASN A 355 17.28 -14.62 7.54
CA ASN A 355 16.02 -15.08 6.98
C ASN A 355 15.28 -13.91 6.30
N PRO A 356 15.32 -13.82 4.95
CA PRO A 356 14.72 -12.73 4.20
C PRO A 356 13.21 -12.61 4.41
N GLN A 357 12.50 -13.73 4.58
CA GLN A 357 11.06 -13.74 4.84
C GLN A 357 10.76 -13.14 6.22
N ARG A 358 11.59 -13.41 7.22
CA ARG A 358 11.47 -12.77 8.53
C ARG A 358 11.77 -11.27 8.46
N VAL A 359 12.78 -10.86 7.69
CA VAL A 359 13.05 -9.43 7.42
C VAL A 359 11.82 -8.79 6.79
N PHE A 360 11.27 -9.40 5.75
CA PHE A 360 10.07 -8.95 5.09
C PHE A 360 8.93 -8.78 6.09
N VAL A 361 8.58 -9.81 6.87
CA VAL A 361 7.45 -9.72 7.82
C VAL A 361 7.70 -8.64 8.89
N TYR A 362 8.89 -8.54 9.45
CA TYR A 362 9.22 -7.52 10.46
C TYR A 362 9.12 -6.10 9.91
N VAL A 363 9.79 -5.83 8.80
CA VAL A 363 9.83 -4.49 8.22
C VAL A 363 8.46 -4.13 7.64
N TYR A 364 7.81 -5.05 6.92
CA TYR A 364 6.52 -4.80 6.30
C TYR A 364 5.43 -4.58 7.34
N SER A 365 5.36 -5.41 8.38
CA SER A 365 4.38 -5.19 9.44
C SER A 365 4.64 -3.94 10.28
N ALA A 366 5.86 -3.37 10.25
CA ALA A 366 6.15 -2.09 10.91
C ALA A 366 5.42 -0.93 10.24
N SER A 367 5.05 -1.07 8.96
CA SER A 367 4.23 -0.08 8.26
C SER A 367 2.77 -0.05 8.73
N VAL A 368 2.26 -1.10 9.40
CA VAL A 368 0.83 -1.28 9.67
C VAL A 368 0.28 -0.15 10.52
N LEU A 369 0.80 0.04 11.73
CA LEU A 369 0.29 1.06 12.66
C LEU A 369 0.46 2.48 12.09
N PRO A 370 1.64 2.91 11.59
CA PRO A 370 1.80 4.20 10.95
C PRO A 370 0.91 4.38 9.70
N GLY A 371 0.73 3.33 8.89
CA GLY A 371 -0.13 3.37 7.71
C GLY A 371 -1.62 3.41 8.03
N MET A 372 -2.04 2.92 9.20
CA MET A 372 -3.42 3.05 9.67
C MET A 372 -3.75 4.46 10.17
N VAL A 373 -2.76 5.28 10.56
CA VAL A 373 -3.00 6.66 11.05
C VAL A 373 -3.77 7.50 10.00
N PRO A 374 -3.36 7.57 8.72
CA PRO A 374 -4.16 8.18 7.65
C PRO A 374 -5.61 7.70 7.61
N TRP A 375 -5.85 6.40 7.78
CA TRP A 375 -7.20 5.85 7.70
C TRP A 375 -8.07 6.24 8.89
N PHE A 376 -7.55 6.20 10.12
CA PHE A 376 -8.26 6.76 11.28
C PHE A 376 -8.59 8.23 11.07
N VAL A 377 -7.63 9.00 10.57
CA VAL A 377 -7.77 10.42 10.30
C VAL A 377 -8.82 10.70 9.22
N ILE A 378 -8.88 9.91 8.15
CA ILE A 378 -9.92 10.01 7.11
C ILE A 378 -11.30 9.82 7.74
N LEU A 379 -11.49 8.76 8.52
CA LEU A 379 -12.78 8.40 9.12
C LEU A 379 -13.25 9.46 10.13
N ILE A 380 -12.34 9.97 10.96
CA ILE A 380 -12.64 11.02 11.94
C ILE A 380 -12.88 12.37 11.24
N SER A 381 -12.08 12.70 10.23
CA SER A 381 -12.26 13.93 9.45
C SER A 381 -13.61 13.93 8.75
N GLN A 382 -14.06 12.81 8.21
CA GLN A 382 -15.36 12.71 7.56
C GLN A 382 -16.53 12.94 8.53
N LEU A 383 -16.46 12.43 9.76
CA LEU A 383 -17.46 12.69 10.79
C LEU A 383 -17.61 14.20 11.07
N ARG A 384 -16.49 14.92 11.08
CA ARG A 384 -16.46 16.38 11.29
C ARG A 384 -16.82 17.16 10.04
N PHE A 385 -16.39 16.69 8.87
CA PHE A 385 -16.71 17.22 7.55
C PHE A 385 -18.22 17.32 7.33
N ARG A 386 -18.96 16.23 7.56
CA ARG A 386 -20.41 16.21 7.43
C ARG A 386 -21.12 17.11 8.44
N ARG A 387 -20.54 17.34 9.62
CA ARG A 387 -21.07 18.32 10.60
C ARG A 387 -20.87 19.76 10.13
N ALA A 388 -19.77 20.05 9.44
CA ALA A 388 -19.46 21.37 8.90
C ALA A 388 -20.24 21.69 7.61
N HIS A 389 -20.57 20.67 6.81
CA HIS A 389 -21.21 20.81 5.50
C HIS A 389 -22.63 20.22 5.45
N LYS A 390 -23.43 20.39 6.51
CA LYS A 390 -24.76 19.75 6.61
C LYS A 390 -25.65 20.00 5.40
N GLU A 391 -25.68 21.24 4.93
CA GLU A 391 -26.50 21.66 3.78
C GLU A 391 -25.98 21.06 2.47
N ALA A 392 -24.67 21.19 2.20
CA ALA A 392 -24.06 20.63 0.98
C ALA A 392 -24.10 19.08 0.92
N ILE A 393 -24.21 18.40 2.07
CA ILE A 393 -24.35 16.95 2.13
C ILE A 393 -25.75 16.48 1.71
N ALA A 394 -26.79 17.31 1.84
CA ALA A 394 -28.17 16.95 1.52
C ALA A 394 -28.34 16.53 0.05
N ASP A 395 -27.64 17.20 -0.86
CA ASP A 395 -27.66 16.96 -2.32
C ASP A 395 -26.37 16.33 -2.84
N HIS A 396 -25.50 15.83 -1.96
CA HIS A 396 -24.19 15.35 -2.36
C HIS A 396 -24.30 14.11 -3.27
N PRO A 397 -23.71 14.12 -4.49
CA PRO A 397 -23.87 13.05 -5.47
C PRO A 397 -22.98 11.84 -5.19
N PHE A 398 -22.01 11.97 -4.29
CA PHE A 398 -21.05 10.92 -3.96
C PHE A 398 -21.02 10.65 -2.44
N ARG A 399 -22.14 10.14 -1.91
CA ARG A 399 -22.27 9.92 -0.45
C ARG A 399 -21.63 8.63 0.04
N SER A 400 -21.02 8.66 1.21
CA SER A 400 -20.60 7.41 1.89
C SER A 400 -21.79 6.56 2.30
N ILE A 401 -21.61 5.25 2.17
CA ILE A 401 -22.63 4.23 2.43
C ILE A 401 -22.61 3.90 3.93
N MET A 402 -23.78 3.68 4.55
CA MET A 402 -23.94 3.35 5.98
C MET A 402 -23.30 4.35 6.96
N PHE A 403 -23.22 5.63 6.61
CA PHE A 403 -22.75 6.66 7.55
C PHE A 403 -23.72 6.83 8.73
N PRO A 404 -23.25 6.99 9.99
CA PRO A 404 -21.86 7.00 10.45
C PRO A 404 -21.31 5.63 10.87
N TRP A 405 -22.15 4.58 10.84
CA TRP A 405 -21.81 3.24 11.33
C TRP A 405 -20.61 2.62 10.61
N ALA A 406 -20.49 2.82 9.29
CA ALA A 406 -19.32 2.39 8.52
C ALA A 406 -18.01 2.91 9.13
N ASN A 407 -17.96 4.16 9.59
CA ASN A 407 -16.75 4.74 10.17
C ASN A 407 -16.40 4.08 11.50
N TYR A 408 -17.38 3.89 12.39
CA TYR A 408 -17.14 3.27 13.69
C TYR A 408 -16.75 1.80 13.55
N LEU A 409 -17.42 1.04 12.69
CA LEU A 409 -17.09 -0.36 12.42
C LEU A 409 -15.68 -0.49 11.82
N THR A 410 -15.32 0.41 10.90
CA THR A 410 -13.98 0.41 10.30
C THR A 410 -12.92 0.74 11.35
N MET A 411 -13.12 1.75 12.20
CA MET A 411 -12.17 2.05 13.29
C MET A 411 -12.03 0.87 14.26
N ALA A 412 -13.14 0.20 14.61
CA ALA A 412 -13.10 -0.99 15.46
C ALA A 412 -12.35 -2.15 14.80
N PHE A 413 -12.53 -2.36 13.49
CA PHE A 413 -11.77 -3.34 12.72
C PHE A 413 -10.27 -3.03 12.71
N LEU A 414 -9.87 -1.78 12.47
CA LEU A 414 -8.45 -1.40 12.50
C LEU A 414 -7.83 -1.63 13.89
N VAL A 415 -8.56 -1.31 14.97
CA VAL A 415 -8.12 -1.63 16.34
C VAL A 415 -7.98 -3.14 16.55
N CYS A 416 -8.93 -3.94 16.03
CA CYS A 416 -8.86 -5.40 16.09
C CYS A 416 -7.61 -5.95 15.38
N VAL A 417 -7.22 -5.37 14.25
CA VAL A 417 -5.98 -5.75 13.55
C VAL A 417 -4.75 -5.46 14.40
N LEU A 418 -4.69 -4.31 15.07
CA LEU A 418 -3.59 -3.96 15.98
C LEU A 418 -3.52 -4.91 17.20
N ILE A 419 -4.68 -5.33 17.72
CA ILE A 419 -4.75 -6.37 18.76
C ILE A 419 -4.21 -7.71 18.21
N GLY A 420 -4.59 -8.07 16.99
CA GLY A 420 -4.06 -9.25 16.29
C GLY A 420 -2.53 -9.21 16.16
N MET A 421 -1.97 -8.03 15.84
CA MET A 421 -0.51 -7.84 15.79
C MET A 421 0.16 -8.09 17.13
N TYR A 422 -0.45 -7.64 18.23
CA TYR A 422 0.12 -7.86 19.56
C TYR A 422 0.23 -9.35 19.91
N PHE A 423 -0.75 -10.17 19.49
CA PHE A 423 -0.72 -11.61 19.75
C PHE A 423 0.16 -12.43 18.80
N ASN A 424 0.53 -11.87 17.65
CA ASN A 424 1.46 -12.52 16.72
C ASN A 424 2.91 -12.16 17.08
N GLU A 425 3.72 -13.17 17.43
CA GLU A 425 5.15 -12.98 17.74
C GLU A 425 5.92 -12.37 16.56
N ASP A 426 5.52 -12.69 15.32
CA ASP A 426 6.17 -12.19 14.11
C ASP A 426 5.86 -10.70 13.82
N THR A 427 4.81 -10.11 14.39
CA THR A 427 4.44 -8.71 14.12
C THR A 427 4.36 -7.83 15.37
N ARG A 428 4.46 -8.42 16.57
CA ARG A 428 4.43 -7.70 17.86
C ARG A 428 5.54 -6.66 17.97
N MET A 429 6.77 -7.02 17.60
CA MET A 429 7.90 -6.08 17.66
C MET A 429 7.67 -4.89 16.73
N SER A 430 7.11 -5.15 15.55
CA SER A 430 6.80 -4.14 14.55
C SER A 430 5.72 -3.16 15.01
N LEU A 431 4.73 -3.64 15.78
CA LEU A 431 3.76 -2.78 16.45
C LEU A 431 4.45 -1.81 17.43
N PHE A 432 5.37 -2.32 18.27
CA PHE A 432 6.11 -1.47 19.21
C PHE A 432 6.98 -0.44 18.51
N VAL A 433 7.65 -0.81 17.42
CA VAL A 433 8.43 0.14 16.59
C VAL A 433 7.53 1.27 16.08
N GLY A 434 6.33 0.93 15.58
CA GLY A 434 5.33 1.93 15.17
C GLY A 434 4.93 2.87 16.32
N VAL A 435 4.66 2.32 17.51
CA VAL A 435 4.31 3.13 18.70
C VAL A 435 5.45 4.05 19.08
N ILE A 436 6.69 3.54 19.16
CA ILE A 436 7.89 4.32 19.48
C ILE A 436 8.06 5.46 18.47
N PHE A 437 7.89 5.19 17.19
CA PHE A 437 7.96 6.22 16.14
C PHE A 437 6.90 7.31 16.34
N LEU A 438 5.64 6.95 16.56
CA LEU A 438 4.56 7.91 16.80
C LEU A 438 4.80 8.76 18.05
N LEU A 439 5.32 8.16 19.12
CA LEU A 439 5.71 8.86 20.34
C LEU A 439 6.88 9.82 20.10
N ALA A 440 7.91 9.38 19.38
CA ALA A 440 9.07 10.21 19.04
C ALA A 440 8.67 11.43 18.21
N VAL A 441 7.87 11.23 17.16
CA VAL A 441 7.34 12.31 16.32
C VAL A 441 6.46 13.26 17.13
N THR A 442 5.62 12.73 18.03
CA THR A 442 4.80 13.56 18.93
C THR A 442 5.66 14.39 19.90
N LEU A 443 6.74 13.82 20.43
CA LEU A 443 7.68 14.51 21.30
C LEU A 443 8.38 15.65 20.56
N VAL A 444 8.88 15.38 19.34
CA VAL A 444 9.51 16.40 18.47
C VAL A 444 8.55 17.57 18.23
N TYR A 445 7.28 17.28 17.91
CA TYR A 445 6.27 18.33 17.69
C TYR A 445 6.10 19.26 18.90
N ARG A 446 6.07 18.69 20.11
CA ARG A 446 5.89 19.44 21.37
C ARG A 446 7.15 20.20 21.78
N VAL A 447 8.32 19.55 21.72
CA VAL A 447 9.60 20.12 22.17
C VAL A 447 10.03 21.29 21.27
N PHE A 448 9.89 21.14 19.95
CA PHE A 448 10.26 22.19 19.00
C PHE A 448 9.17 23.26 18.82
N GLY A 449 8.09 23.21 19.60
CA GLY A 449 7.03 24.22 19.59
C GLY A 449 6.38 24.42 18.21
N LEU A 450 6.31 23.34 17.41
CA LEU A 450 5.78 23.40 16.03
C LEU A 450 4.31 23.82 16.00
N ASN A 451 3.59 23.70 17.12
CA ASN A 451 2.23 24.23 17.35
C ASN A 451 2.13 25.74 17.12
N ARG A 452 3.22 26.50 17.35
CA ARG A 452 3.23 27.98 17.26
C ARG A 452 3.23 28.49 15.82
N HIS A 453 3.51 27.62 14.85
CA HIS A 453 3.74 28.00 13.46
C HIS A 453 2.65 27.49 12.50
N GLY A 454 1.73 26.63 12.97
CA GLY A 454 0.63 26.10 12.19
C GLY A 454 -0.62 26.96 12.29
N THR A 455 -0.83 27.90 11.38
CA THR A 455 -2.13 28.55 11.21
C THR A 455 -3.11 27.54 10.61
N ALA A 456 -4.08 27.08 11.40
CA ALA A 456 -5.23 26.37 10.87
C ALA A 456 -6.03 27.35 10.00
N HIS A 457 -6.08 27.12 8.68
CA HIS A 457 -7.08 27.78 7.84
C HIS A 457 -8.46 27.37 8.39
N LYS A 458 -9.17 28.32 8.99
CA LYS A 458 -10.51 28.08 9.53
C LYS A 458 -11.44 27.74 8.38
N VAL A 459 -12.33 26.77 8.61
CA VAL A 459 -13.41 26.43 7.68
C VAL A 459 -14.30 27.67 7.53
N GLY A 460 -14.34 28.28 6.34
CA GLY A 460 -15.25 29.40 6.03
C GLY A 460 -14.67 30.66 5.40
N GLU A 461 -13.42 30.66 4.92
CA GLU A 461 -12.89 31.70 4.00
C GLU A 461 -12.71 31.17 2.58
#